data_AF-A0A9P7Q4L5-F1
#
_entry.id   AF-A0A9P7Q4L5-F1
#
_cell.length_a   1.000
_cell.length_b   1.000
_cell.length_c   1.000
_cell.angle_alpha   90.00
_cell.angle_beta   90.00
_cell.angle_gamma   90.00
#
_symmetry.space_group_name_H-M   'P 1'
#
loop_
_entity.id
_entity.type
_entity.pdbx_description
1 polymer ?
#
loop_
_entity_poly.entity_id
_entity_poly.type
_entity_poly.pdbx_seq_one_letter_code
_entity_poly.pdbx_strand_id
1 'polypeptide(L)'
;MESVHGRGVLHGDVRWENVLFNPETSDVMVIDFERAGLLDKSRLAGQDAGVSKTLRMTIWLRREERDCVVRAVQERLRTPAR
;
A
#
# COMPACT_ATOMS: atom_id res chain seq x y z
N MET A 1 3.52 4.48 -1.90
CA MET A 1 2.28 3.68 -2.12
C MET A 1 1.45 4.15 -3.31
N GLU A 2 1.34 5.45 -3.58
CA GLU A 2 0.53 5.98 -4.69
C GLU A 2 0.89 5.39 -6.07
N SER A 3 2.18 5.11 -6.32
CA SER A 3 2.67 4.48 -7.55
C SER A 3 2.18 3.03 -7.78
N VAL A 4 1.99 2.27 -6.69
CA VAL A 4 1.54 0.86 -6.70
C VAL A 4 0.01 0.83 -6.84
N HIS A 5 -0.66 1.62 -6.00
CA HIS A 5 -2.10 1.83 -6.02
C HIS A 5 -2.59 2.39 -7.36
N GLY A 6 -1.88 3.33 -7.97
CA GLY A 6 -2.19 3.89 -9.29
C GLY A 6 -2.21 2.82 -10.40
N ARG A 7 -1.41 1.77 -10.26
CA ARG A 7 -1.40 0.60 -11.16
C ARG A 7 -2.49 -0.42 -10.84
N GLY A 8 -3.31 -0.18 -9.82
CA GLY A 8 -4.35 -1.12 -9.37
C GLY A 8 -3.80 -2.25 -8.52
N VAL A 9 -2.57 -2.15 -8.02
CA VAL A 9 -1.98 -3.16 -7.14
C VAL A 9 -2.25 -2.77 -5.69
N LEU A 10 -2.65 -3.73 -4.86
CA LEU A 10 -2.55 -3.67 -3.39
C LEU A 10 -1.43 -4.61 -2.97
N HIS A 11 -0.57 -4.17 -2.06
CA HIS A 11 0.57 -4.94 -1.59
C HIS A 11 0.17 -6.17 -0.76
N GLY A 12 -0.84 -6.04 0.11
CA GLY A 12 -1.38 -7.13 0.92
C GLY A 12 -0.53 -7.55 2.13
N ASP A 13 0.77 -7.23 2.15
CA ASP A 13 1.70 -7.55 3.25
C ASP A 13 2.62 -6.38 3.64
N VAL A 14 2.03 -5.27 4.07
CA VAL A 14 2.82 -4.11 4.50
C VAL A 14 3.27 -4.29 5.95
N ARG A 15 4.55 -4.56 6.13
CA ARG A 15 5.24 -4.68 7.43
C ARG A 15 6.62 -4.04 7.36
N TRP A 16 7.24 -3.75 8.50
CA TRP A 16 8.55 -3.09 8.56
C TRP A 16 9.62 -3.81 7.74
N GLU A 17 9.63 -5.14 7.77
CA GLU A 17 10.58 -6.00 7.05
C GLU A 17 10.50 -5.81 5.53
N ASN A 18 9.33 -5.39 5.05
CA ASN A 18 9.03 -5.17 3.64
C ASN A 18 9.14 -3.69 3.25
N VAL A 19 9.60 -2.82 4.17
CA VAL A 19 9.78 -1.38 3.97
C VAL A 19 11.26 -1.04 4.15
N LEU A 20 11.91 -0.69 3.05
CA LEU A 20 13.34 -0.36 3.02
C LEU A 20 13.53 1.13 2.75
N PHE A 21 14.60 1.71 3.29
CA PHE A 21 15.06 3.03 2.86
C PHE A 21 16.10 2.86 1.76
N ASN A 22 15.85 3.50 0.61
CA ASN A 22 16.83 3.55 -0.47
C ASN A 22 17.69 4.82 -0.31
N PRO A 23 18.98 4.70 0.03
CA PRO A 23 19.85 5.86 0.19
C PRO A 23 20.17 6.58 -1.12
N GLU A 24 20.12 5.88 -2.27
CA GLU A 24 20.40 6.47 -3.59
C GLU A 24 19.33 7.47 -4.00
N THR A 25 18.07 7.14 -3.72
CA THR A 25 16.92 8.01 -4.03
C THR A 25 16.46 8.84 -2.83
N SER A 26 17.04 8.58 -1.64
CA SER A 26 16.59 9.13 -0.36
C SER A 26 15.09 8.94 -0.11
N ASP A 27 14.55 7.79 -0.50
CA ASP A 27 13.10 7.51 -0.46
C ASP A 27 12.81 6.11 0.10
N VAL A 28 11.56 5.90 0.52
CA VAL A 28 11.07 4.63 1.06
C VAL A 28 10.63 3.73 -0.09
N MET A 29 11.23 2.54 -0.15
CA MET A 29 10.84 1.46 -1.05
C MET A 29 10.04 0.39 -0.31
N VAL A 30 9.03 -0.15 -0.98
CA VAL A 30 8.26 -1.30 -0.50
C VAL A 30 8.62 -2.49 -1.37
N ILE A 31 8.96 -3.61 -0.74
CA ILE A 31 9.39 -4.86 -1.38
C ILE A 31 8.47 -6.01 -0.99
N ASP A 32 8.66 -7.17 -1.62
CA ASP A 32 7.95 -8.41 -1.33
C ASP A 32 6.45 -8.40 -1.70
N PHE A 33 6.18 -8.48 -3.00
CA PHE A 33 4.84 -8.46 -3.58
C PHE A 33 4.20 -9.86 -3.67
N GLU A 34 4.70 -10.86 -2.94
CA GLU A 34 4.20 -12.24 -3.06
C GLU A 34 2.69 -12.35 -2.74
N ARG A 35 2.20 -11.52 -1.81
CA ARG A 35 0.79 -11.47 -1.37
C ARG A 35 -0.01 -10.38 -2.09
N ALA A 36 0.58 -9.73 -3.10
CA ALA A 36 -0.03 -8.61 -3.77
C ALA A 36 -1.24 -9.04 -4.62
N GLY A 37 -2.28 -8.20 -4.60
CA GLY A 37 -3.51 -8.42 -5.35
C GLY A 37 -3.74 -7.34 -6.40
N LEU A 38 -4.34 -7.71 -7.53
CA LEU A 38 -4.84 -6.78 -8.52
C LEU A 38 -6.28 -6.38 -8.22
N LEU A 39 -6.52 -5.09 -8.04
CA LEU A 39 -7.84 -4.49 -8.10
C LEU A 39 -8.22 -4.34 -9.57
N ASP A 40 -9.16 -5.17 -10.00
CA ASP A 40 -9.72 -5.08 -11.35
C ASP A 40 -10.45 -3.74 -11.54
N LYS A 41 -9.83 -2.85 -12.32
CA LYS A 41 -10.41 -1.56 -12.69
C LYS A 41 -11.63 -1.73 -13.59
N SER A 42 -11.74 -2.83 -14.34
CA SER A 42 -12.85 -3.10 -15.26
C SER A 42 -14.15 -3.37 -14.52
N ARG A 43 -14.09 -3.93 -13.30
CA ARG A 43 -15.26 -4.13 -12.42
C ARG A 43 -15.83 -2.84 -11.83
N LEU A 44 -15.06 -1.75 -11.82
CA LEU A 44 -15.48 -0.46 -11.29
C LEU A 44 -16.24 0.40 -12.30
N ALA A 45 -16.13 0.08 -13.60
CA ALA A 45 -16.70 0.91 -14.67
C ALA A 45 -18.13 0.51 -15.09
N GLY A 46 -18.73 -0.55 -14.54
CA GLY A 46 -19.95 -1.14 -15.12
C GLY A 46 -21.10 -1.54 -14.19
N GLN A 47 -21.13 -1.16 -12.90
CA GLN A 47 -22.21 -1.59 -11.98
C GLN A 47 -22.60 -0.52 -10.95
N ASP A 48 -23.58 0.32 -11.26
CA ASP A 48 -23.91 1.55 -10.52
C ASP A 48 -24.32 1.38 -9.04
N ALA A 49 -24.69 0.17 -8.59
CA ALA A 49 -25.02 -0.09 -7.18
C ALA A 49 -23.89 -0.77 -6.37
N GLY A 50 -23.01 -1.54 -7.03
CA GLY A 50 -21.88 -2.23 -6.40
C GLY A 50 -20.63 -1.36 -6.28
N VAL A 51 -20.49 -0.38 -7.20
CA VAL A 51 -19.32 0.50 -7.31
C VAL A 51 -19.10 1.35 -6.07
N SER A 52 -20.15 1.84 -5.39
CA SER A 52 -20.01 2.68 -4.20
C SER A 52 -19.41 1.91 -3.00
N LYS A 53 -19.83 0.66 -2.80
CA LYS A 53 -19.27 -0.21 -1.74
C LYS A 53 -17.83 -0.63 -2.07
N THR A 54 -17.57 -1.04 -3.31
CA THR A 54 -16.23 -1.47 -3.75
C THR A 54 -15.22 -0.31 -3.77
N LEU A 55 -15.65 0.91 -4.15
CA LEU A 55 -14.83 2.11 -4.12
C LEU A 55 -14.47 2.50 -2.69
N ARG A 56 -15.45 2.53 -1.78
CA ARG A 56 -15.20 2.79 -0.35
C ARG A 56 -14.22 1.78 0.24
N MET A 57 -14.41 0.48 -0.05
CA MET A 57 -13.48 -0.57 0.38
C MET A 57 -12.07 -0.36 -0.18
N THR A 58 -11.96 -0.01 -1.46
CA THR A 58 -10.66 0.23 -2.11
C THR A 58 -9.93 1.43 -1.49
N ILE A 59 -10.65 2.52 -1.23
CA ILE A 59 -10.08 3.71 -0.56
C ILE A 59 -9.59 3.32 0.84
N TRP A 60 -10.38 2.53 1.57
CA TRP A 60 -10.02 2.08 2.91
C TRP A 60 -8.75 1.22 2.90
N LEU A 61 -8.66 0.20 2.04
CA LEU A 61 -7.49 -0.67 1.90
C LEU A 61 -6.22 0.11 1.53
N ARG A 62 -6.34 1.05 0.59
CA ARG A 62 -5.21 1.91 0.19
C ARG A 62 -4.73 2.79 1.35
N ARG A 63 -5.67 3.34 2.12
CA ARG A 63 -5.35 4.15 3.29
C ARG A 63 -4.65 3.31 4.36
N GLU A 64 -5.14 2.09 4.59
CA GLU A 64 -4.56 1.18 5.57
C GLU A 64 -3.12 0.81 5.24
N GLU A 65 -2.83 0.42 3.99
CA GLU A 65 -1.46 0.13 3.57
C GLU A 65 -0.52 1.31 3.76
N ARG A 66 -0.97 2.51 3.39
CA ARG A 66 -0.18 3.72 3.59
C ARG A 66 0.07 4.00 5.07
N ASP A 67 -0.94 3.86 5.91
CA ASP A 67 -0.83 4.09 7.35
C ASP A 67 0.11 3.05 8.00
N CYS A 68 0.13 1.79 7.52
CA CYS A 68 1.10 0.78 7.92
C CYS A 68 2.54 1.16 7.56
N VAL A 69 2.80 1.65 6.33
CA VAL A 69 4.14 2.15 5.95
C VAL A 69 4.58 3.28 6.87
N VAL A 70 3.70 4.26 7.12
CA VAL A 70 4.02 5.41 7.99
C VAL A 70 4.35 4.95 9.39
N ARG A 71 3.58 4.01 9.96
CA ARG A 71 3.85 3.46 11.29
C ARG A 71 5.19 2.72 11.34
N ALA A 72 5.44 1.83 10.37
CA ALA A 72 6.70 1.09 10.29
C ALA A 72 7.92 2.02 10.25
N VAL A 73 7.86 3.09 9.46
CA VAL A 73 8.93 4.10 9.39
C VAL A 73 9.05 4.87 10.72
N GLN A 74 7.94 5.32 11.30
CA GLN A 74 7.95 6.08 12.55
C GLN A 74 8.46 5.27 13.75
N GLU A 75 8.09 3.99 13.85
CA GLU A 75 8.58 3.09 14.90
C GLU A 75 10.09 2.94 14.82
N ARG A 76 10.63 2.77 13.61
CA ARG A 76 12.09 2.63 13.42
C ARG A 76 12.87 3.90 13.72
N LEU A 77 12.34 5.06 13.40
CA LEU A 77 12.95 6.35 13.78
C LEU A 77 12.98 6.54 15.30
N ARG A 78 12.05 5.93 16.04
CA ARG A 78 12.00 5.97 17.51
C ARG A 78 12.91 4.96 18.18
N THR A 79 13.20 3.83 17.52
CA THR A 79 14.16 2.82 17.98
C THR A 79 15.35 2.74 17.01
N PRO A 80 16.34 3.64 17.12
CA PRO A 80 17.56 3.50 16.34
C PRO A 80 18.17 2.12 16.65
N ALA A 81 18.62 1.44 15.60
CA ALA A 81 19.33 0.17 15.74
C ALA A 81 20.46 0.37 16.77
N ARG A 82 20.48 -0.49 17.79
CA ARG A 82 21.64 -0.58 18.70
C ARG A 82 22.88 -1.01 17.93
#